data_AF-A0A5J9SXC1-F1
#
_entry.id   AF-A0A5J9SXC1-F1
#
_cell.length_a   1.000
_cell.length_b   1.000
_cell.length_c   1.000
_cell.angle_alpha   90.00
_cell.angle_beta   90.00
_cell.angle_gamma   90.00
#
_symmetry.space_group_name_H-M   'P 1'
#
loop_
_entity.id
_entity.type
_entity.pdbx_description
1 polymer ?
#
loop_
_entity_poly.entity_id
_entity_poly.type
_entity_poly.pdbx_seq_one_letter_code
_entity_poly.pdbx_strand_id
1 'polypeptide(L)'
;MVPVTRDGSSGVILGRGRSDGSADGSDSGMHGRDGGDSGNGAGGGDHSDVSRSQSSRLEAFVNSLLSSPRRQVPAGSGGAVRPSSIHDDADEDADDDADEDDDEEDAKEDDEEDAKEDDDDEDEDADEDADEDDDDDEDAGCGRRTPSSVTSPELPAEIEEADWGGVDIDTVLRCFCGLQPRRKVCYAGKDTGRRFYGCPLEEDEEQCKFVRWVDESWPERAQKSFVNLWKTARLFRKDGERTRAELNVATALRNEALEEKESLTWETQLEIARTKTLAACVCRMYQGKMRREASERAKVALEKEKVALEKEKAVSEKERAWMVITALVAIVVVLACILLFLILK
;
A
#
# COMPACT_ATOMS: atom_id res chain seq x y z
N MET A 1 33.55 10.43 51.59
CA MET A 1 33.51 11.90 51.62
C MET A 1 32.12 12.32 51.19
N VAL A 2 31.39 13.00 52.08
CA VAL A 2 30.06 13.63 51.92
C VAL A 2 30.24 15.03 52.54
N PRO A 3 29.82 16.15 51.92
CA PRO A 3 28.41 16.58 51.75
C PRO A 3 28.10 17.07 50.32
N VAL A 4 26.90 16.99 49.71
CA VAL A 4 25.50 17.39 50.01
C VAL A 4 25.34 18.86 50.39
N THR A 5 25.00 19.68 49.39
CA THR A 5 24.43 21.03 49.56
C THR A 5 23.06 21.08 48.86
N ARG A 6 22.05 21.52 49.63
CA ARG A 6 20.71 21.96 49.20
C ARG A 6 20.73 23.48 48.96
N ASP A 7 19.58 23.95 48.47
CA ASP A 7 19.11 25.33 48.25
C ASP A 7 19.17 25.74 46.77
N GLY A 8 18.13 26.27 46.13
CA GLY A 8 16.84 26.80 46.56
C GLY A 8 16.42 27.94 45.60
N SER A 9 15.14 28.33 45.63
CA SER A 9 14.49 29.49 44.95
C SER A 9 13.97 29.23 43.53
N SER A 10 12.64 29.21 43.28
CA SER A 10 11.62 30.29 43.35
C SER A 10 11.70 31.26 42.16
N GLY A 11 10.64 31.28 41.33
CA GLY A 11 10.47 32.25 40.25
C GLY A 11 9.14 32.08 39.52
N VAL A 12 8.06 32.57 40.13
CA VAL A 12 6.75 32.81 39.49
C VAL A 12 6.88 34.03 38.58
N ILE A 13 6.52 33.93 37.30
CA ILE A 13 6.18 35.10 36.47
C ILE A 13 4.87 34.81 35.72
N LEU A 14 3.85 35.60 36.08
CA LEU A 14 2.60 35.78 35.36
C LEU A 14 2.85 36.72 34.18
N GLY A 15 2.45 36.34 32.97
CA GLY A 15 2.46 37.19 31.78
C GLY A 15 1.16 37.03 31.00
N ARG A 16 0.23 37.96 31.22
CA ARG A 16 -0.96 38.18 30.39
C ARG A 16 -0.55 38.86 29.09
N GLY A 17 -1.05 38.38 27.95
CA GLY A 17 -1.02 39.08 26.66
C GLY A 17 -2.39 39.03 26.00
N ARG A 18 -3.08 40.17 26.00
CA ARG A 18 -4.27 40.50 25.19
C ARG A 18 -3.80 41.41 24.06
N SER A 19 -4.28 41.18 22.85
CA SER A 19 -4.37 42.17 21.75
C SER A 19 -5.29 41.55 20.69
N ASP A 20 -6.56 41.93 20.66
CA ASP A 20 -7.13 43.08 19.95
C ASP A 20 -7.05 42.88 18.43
N GLY A 21 -8.15 42.34 17.89
CA GLY A 21 -8.46 42.34 16.46
C GLY A 21 -9.05 43.67 16.02
N SER A 22 -8.66 44.13 14.84
CA SER A 22 -9.29 45.26 14.14
C SER A 22 -8.81 45.33 12.69
N ALA A 23 -9.77 45.43 11.75
CA ALA A 23 -9.73 45.99 10.38
C ALA A 23 -10.62 45.11 9.46
N ASP A 24 -11.83 45.54 9.08
CA ASP A 24 -12.12 46.42 7.93
C ASP A 24 -11.66 45.76 6.62
N GLY A 25 -12.50 45.35 5.66
CA GLY A 25 -13.71 45.97 5.13
C GLY A 25 -13.40 46.55 3.74
N SER A 26 -13.95 45.98 2.66
CA SER A 26 -14.10 46.50 1.26
C SER A 26 -14.64 45.33 0.41
N ASP A 27 -15.90 45.20 0.00
CA ASP A 27 -16.76 46.02 -0.86
C ASP A 27 -16.13 46.51 -2.18
N SER A 28 -16.38 45.77 -3.26
CA SER A 28 -16.57 46.33 -4.60
C SER A 28 -17.18 45.27 -5.53
N GLY A 29 -18.45 45.46 -5.89
CA GLY A 29 -19.07 44.79 -7.03
C GLY A 29 -18.96 45.60 -8.32
N MET A 30 -19.02 44.93 -9.48
CA MET A 30 -19.53 45.39 -10.80
C MET A 30 -19.70 44.13 -11.68
N HIS A 31 -20.91 43.74 -12.10
CA HIS A 31 -21.63 44.11 -13.33
C HIS A 31 -20.97 43.72 -14.68
N GLY A 32 -21.68 42.89 -15.46
CA GLY A 32 -21.56 42.76 -16.93
C GLY A 32 -21.36 41.30 -17.38
N ARG A 33 -22.35 40.58 -17.91
CA ARG A 33 -23.12 40.69 -19.19
C ARG A 33 -22.63 39.66 -20.23
N ASP A 34 -23.61 38.86 -20.66
CA ASP A 34 -23.91 38.40 -22.02
C ASP A 34 -22.83 37.72 -22.88
N GLY A 35 -23.18 36.52 -23.38
CA GLY A 35 -22.59 35.97 -24.60
C GLY A 35 -22.71 34.46 -24.71
N GLY A 36 -23.83 33.97 -25.24
CA GLY A 36 -23.93 32.59 -25.70
C GLY A 36 -23.22 32.38 -27.03
N ASP A 37 -22.76 31.15 -27.29
CA ASP A 37 -22.84 30.58 -28.63
C ASP A 37 -22.87 29.05 -28.58
N SER A 38 -23.55 28.52 -29.58
CA SER A 38 -23.96 27.13 -29.78
C SER A 38 -22.85 26.34 -30.48
N GLY A 39 -22.73 25.04 -30.21
CA GLY A 39 -21.84 24.19 -31.01
C GLY A 39 -21.90 22.70 -30.67
N ASN A 40 -22.72 21.97 -31.42
CA ASN A 40 -22.81 20.52 -31.44
C ASN A 40 -21.45 19.82 -31.63
N GLY A 41 -21.27 18.67 -30.98
CA GLY A 41 -20.19 17.73 -31.28
C GLY A 41 -20.38 16.40 -30.55
N ALA A 42 -21.28 15.56 -31.08
CA ALA A 42 -21.42 14.18 -30.65
C ALA A 42 -20.11 13.40 -30.94
N GLY A 43 -19.52 12.84 -29.89
CA GLY A 43 -18.36 11.97 -29.96
C GLY A 43 -18.27 11.13 -28.69
N GLY A 44 -19.15 10.14 -28.55
CA GLY A 44 -19.00 9.09 -27.56
C GLY A 44 -17.80 8.23 -27.94
N GLY A 45 -16.66 8.46 -27.29
CA GLY A 45 -15.50 7.60 -27.29
C GLY A 45 -15.49 6.81 -25.99
N ASP A 46 -15.66 5.50 -26.10
CA ASP A 46 -15.57 4.54 -25.00
C ASP A 46 -14.23 4.68 -24.25
N HIS A 47 -14.30 4.94 -22.94
CA HIS A 47 -13.16 5.03 -22.03
C HIS A 47 -12.52 3.66 -21.70
N SER A 48 -12.93 2.58 -22.37
CA SER A 48 -12.46 1.20 -22.11
C SER A 48 -11.25 0.77 -22.96
N ASP A 49 -10.82 1.58 -23.95
CA ASP A 49 -9.67 1.24 -24.80
C ASP A 49 -8.32 1.75 -24.27
N VAL A 50 -8.30 2.71 -23.33
CA VAL A 50 -7.03 3.21 -22.76
C VAL A 50 -6.38 2.18 -21.83
N SER A 51 -7.15 1.50 -20.97
CA SER A 51 -6.66 0.48 -20.04
C SER A 51 -6.09 -0.75 -20.76
N ARG A 52 -6.62 -1.09 -21.94
CA ARG A 52 -6.14 -2.23 -22.75
C ARG A 52 -4.79 -1.94 -23.43
N SER A 53 -4.48 -0.67 -23.69
CA SER A 53 -3.19 -0.25 -24.27
C SER A 53 -2.06 -0.20 -23.24
N GLN A 54 -2.38 0.02 -21.95
CA GLN A 54 -1.37 0.05 -20.88
C GLN A 54 -1.00 -1.37 -20.41
N SER A 55 -1.99 -2.27 -20.29
CA SER A 55 -1.73 -3.68 -19.94
C SER A 55 -0.88 -4.39 -21.00
N SER A 56 -1.05 -4.06 -22.29
CA SER A 56 -0.24 -4.62 -23.37
C SER A 56 1.20 -4.07 -23.42
N ARG A 57 1.44 -2.85 -22.93
CA ARG A 57 2.80 -2.30 -22.79
C ARG A 57 3.55 -2.93 -21.61
N LEU A 58 2.88 -3.17 -20.49
CA LEU A 58 3.47 -3.87 -19.35
C LEU A 58 3.81 -5.33 -19.68
N GLU A 59 2.91 -6.06 -20.35
CA GLU A 59 3.22 -7.43 -20.79
C GLU A 59 4.36 -7.50 -21.81
N ALA A 60 4.46 -6.52 -22.73
CA ALA A 60 5.57 -6.45 -23.68
C ALA A 60 6.91 -6.16 -22.98
N PHE A 61 6.91 -5.32 -21.94
CA PHE A 61 8.12 -5.01 -21.15
C PHE A 61 8.58 -6.21 -20.32
N VAL A 62 7.66 -6.89 -19.63
CA VAL A 62 7.96 -8.10 -18.83
C VAL A 62 8.46 -9.24 -19.72
N ASN A 63 7.82 -9.48 -20.88
CA ASN A 63 8.27 -10.51 -21.82
C ASN A 63 9.63 -10.19 -22.46
N SER A 64 9.98 -8.91 -22.63
CA SER A 64 11.30 -8.48 -23.12
C SER A 64 12.41 -8.76 -22.10
N LEU A 65 12.14 -8.56 -20.81
CA LEU A 65 13.09 -8.88 -19.73
C LEU A 65 13.32 -10.39 -19.60
N LEU A 66 12.26 -11.20 -19.76
CA LEU A 66 12.33 -12.66 -19.68
C LEU A 66 12.93 -13.32 -20.94
N SER A 67 12.89 -12.63 -22.09
CA SER A 67 13.43 -13.14 -23.37
C SER A 67 14.89 -12.75 -23.64
N SER A 68 15.57 -12.09 -22.69
CA SER A 68 16.97 -11.70 -22.88
C SER A 68 17.88 -12.94 -22.94
N PRO A 69 18.61 -13.18 -24.05
CA PRO A 69 19.46 -14.36 -24.19
C PRO A 69 20.57 -14.34 -23.15
N ARG A 70 20.59 -15.36 -22.29
CA ARG A 70 21.70 -15.68 -21.38
C ARG A 70 23.01 -15.62 -22.18
N ARG A 71 23.82 -14.60 -21.91
CA ARG A 71 25.11 -14.35 -22.57
C ARG A 71 26.01 -15.57 -22.34
N GLN A 72 26.22 -16.37 -23.38
CA GLN A 72 27.16 -17.48 -23.35
C GLN A 72 28.57 -16.93 -23.13
N VAL A 73 29.19 -17.38 -22.05
CA VAL A 73 30.62 -17.14 -21.77
C VAL A 73 31.44 -18.00 -22.73
N PRO A 74 32.40 -17.42 -23.48
CA PRO A 74 33.25 -18.21 -24.38
C PRO A 74 34.20 -19.10 -23.58
N ALA A 75 34.08 -20.41 -23.80
CA ALA A 75 34.95 -21.43 -23.23
C ALA A 75 36.36 -21.34 -23.85
N GLY A 76 37.34 -21.01 -23.02
CA GLY A 76 38.76 -21.06 -23.34
C GLY A 76 39.26 -22.51 -23.38
N SER A 77 39.97 -22.81 -24.46
CA SER A 77 40.67 -24.05 -24.77
C SER A 77 41.72 -24.44 -23.73
N GLY A 78 41.74 -25.72 -23.33
CA GLY A 78 42.91 -26.32 -22.68
C GLY A 78 42.73 -27.76 -22.23
N GLY A 79 43.43 -28.69 -22.88
CA GLY A 79 44.01 -29.85 -22.21
C GLY A 79 43.18 -31.14 -22.17
N ALA A 80 43.49 -32.04 -23.10
CA ALA A 80 43.02 -33.42 -23.12
C ALA A 80 43.58 -34.25 -21.94
N VAL A 81 42.69 -34.89 -21.17
CA VAL A 81 42.96 -36.15 -20.46
C VAL A 81 41.69 -37.03 -20.53
N ARG A 82 41.91 -38.31 -20.82
CA ARG A 82 40.95 -39.37 -21.11
C ARG A 82 40.25 -39.94 -19.85
N PRO A 83 39.18 -40.75 -20.02
CA PRO A 83 38.08 -40.89 -19.05
C PRO A 83 38.20 -42.11 -18.14
N SER A 84 37.47 -42.06 -17.02
CA SER A 84 37.06 -43.20 -16.19
C SER A 84 35.67 -42.87 -15.68
N SER A 85 34.62 -43.42 -16.30
CA SER A 85 33.73 -44.41 -15.69
C SER A 85 33.21 -43.98 -14.32
N ILE A 86 31.91 -43.76 -14.18
CA ILE A 86 31.04 -44.29 -13.10
C ILE A 86 29.63 -43.69 -13.22
N HIS A 87 28.68 -44.63 -13.33
CA HIS A 87 27.27 -44.63 -12.95
C HIS A 87 26.30 -43.52 -13.38
N ASP A 88 25.44 -43.92 -14.31
CA ASP A 88 24.02 -43.61 -14.33
C ASP A 88 23.33 -44.24 -13.11
N ASP A 89 22.62 -43.44 -12.31
CA ASP A 89 21.53 -43.86 -11.42
C ASP A 89 20.45 -42.75 -11.52
N ALA A 90 19.55 -42.91 -12.49
CA ALA A 90 18.11 -43.07 -12.31
C ALA A 90 17.66 -43.37 -10.87
N ASP A 91 16.79 -42.51 -10.34
CA ASP A 91 15.74 -42.75 -9.34
C ASP A 91 14.79 -41.53 -9.52
N GLU A 92 13.61 -41.60 -10.14
CA GLU A 92 12.39 -42.34 -9.80
C GLU A 92 11.87 -42.05 -8.37
N ASP A 93 10.61 -41.61 -8.34
CA ASP A 93 9.63 -41.69 -7.25
C ASP A 93 9.75 -40.72 -6.06
N ALA A 94 8.75 -39.84 -5.91
CA ALA A 94 7.59 -40.15 -5.06
C ALA A 94 6.71 -38.91 -4.88
N ASP A 95 5.48 -39.04 -5.33
CA ASP A 95 4.33 -38.28 -4.87
C ASP A 95 4.13 -38.58 -3.37
N ASP A 96 4.16 -37.56 -2.51
CA ASP A 96 3.65 -37.65 -1.13
C ASP A 96 2.57 -36.57 -0.95
N ASP A 97 1.38 -36.94 -1.41
CA ASP A 97 0.11 -36.39 -0.97
C ASP A 97 -0.06 -36.73 0.53
N ALA A 98 0.22 -35.76 1.40
CA ALA A 98 -0.22 -35.80 2.79
C ALA A 98 -1.30 -34.73 2.98
N ASP A 99 -2.53 -35.14 2.67
CA ASP A 99 -3.74 -34.61 3.30
C ASP A 99 -3.58 -34.80 4.83
N GLU A 100 -3.32 -33.73 5.56
CA GLU A 100 -3.60 -33.69 7.00
C GLU A 100 -4.79 -32.77 7.22
N ASP A 101 -5.88 -33.47 7.49
CA ASP A 101 -7.20 -33.11 7.96
C ASP A 101 -7.24 -31.96 8.99
N ASP A 102 -8.31 -31.18 8.86
CA ASP A 102 -9.20 -30.73 9.92
C ASP A 102 -8.63 -30.72 11.35
N ASP A 103 -8.38 -29.53 11.88
CA ASP A 103 -8.75 -29.27 13.26
C ASP A 103 -9.59 -27.99 13.36
N GLU A 104 -10.81 -28.27 13.82
CA GLU A 104 -11.89 -27.40 14.20
C GLU A 104 -11.48 -26.39 15.28
N GLU A 105 -12.11 -25.22 15.17
CA GLU A 105 -12.65 -24.43 16.29
C GLU A 105 -11.74 -24.15 17.50
N ASP A 106 -11.37 -22.87 17.66
CA ASP A 106 -11.84 -22.19 18.86
C ASP A 106 -11.85 -20.67 18.67
N ALA A 107 -13.08 -20.15 18.66
CA ALA A 107 -13.38 -18.76 18.87
C ALA A 107 -12.84 -18.33 20.24
N LYS A 108 -11.81 -17.49 20.22
CA LYS A 108 -11.57 -16.57 21.33
C LYS A 108 -12.04 -15.21 20.86
N GLU A 109 -13.17 -14.84 21.45
CA GLU A 109 -13.73 -13.50 21.49
C GLU A 109 -12.58 -12.55 21.88
N ASP A 110 -12.18 -11.70 20.93
CA ASP A 110 -11.28 -10.60 21.18
C ASP A 110 -12.01 -9.60 22.09
N ASP A 111 -11.52 -9.49 23.32
CA ASP A 111 -11.87 -8.43 24.25
C ASP A 111 -11.59 -7.08 23.56
N GLU A 112 -12.65 -6.34 23.27
CA GLU A 112 -12.61 -4.95 22.82
C GLU A 112 -12.00 -4.08 23.93
N GLU A 113 -10.67 -3.96 23.95
CA GLU A 113 -9.99 -2.91 24.68
C GLU A 113 -10.21 -1.58 23.95
N ASP A 114 -11.17 -0.80 24.45
CA ASP A 114 -11.33 0.64 24.24
C ASP A 114 -10.03 1.38 24.60
N ALA A 115 -9.07 1.38 23.67
CA ALA A 115 -7.95 2.30 23.66
C ALA A 115 -8.39 3.61 23.00
N LYS A 116 -8.55 4.62 23.84
CA LYS A 116 -8.65 6.02 23.43
C LYS A 116 -7.32 6.42 22.81
N GLU A 117 -7.34 6.75 21.52
CA GLU A 117 -6.27 7.53 20.89
C GLU A 117 -6.91 8.86 20.48
N ASP A 118 -6.66 9.84 21.35
CA ASP A 118 -6.79 11.27 21.09
C ASP A 118 -5.61 11.63 20.17
N ASP A 119 -5.81 11.66 18.85
CA ASP A 119 -4.85 12.26 17.91
C ASP A 119 -5.43 13.58 17.38
N ASP A 120 -5.10 14.64 18.13
CA ASP A 120 -5.08 16.02 17.67
C ASP A 120 -3.90 16.18 16.68
N ASP A 121 -4.11 15.89 15.40
CA ASP A 121 -3.16 16.28 14.35
C ASP A 121 -3.54 17.67 13.80
N GLU A 122 -2.97 18.68 14.47
CA GLU A 122 -2.76 20.02 13.93
C GLU A 122 -1.67 19.96 12.85
N ASP A 123 -2.01 19.59 11.62
CA ASP A 123 -1.14 19.83 10.47
C ASP A 123 -1.43 21.23 9.89
N GLU A 124 -0.88 22.23 10.59
CA GLU A 124 -0.48 23.49 9.99
C GLU A 124 0.82 23.26 9.20
N ASP A 125 0.73 22.99 7.90
CA ASP A 125 1.83 23.28 6.98
C ASP A 125 1.27 23.91 5.70
N ALA A 126 1.31 25.24 5.73
CA ALA A 126 1.17 26.10 4.58
C ALA A 126 2.48 26.09 3.80
N ASP A 127 2.52 25.35 2.69
CA ASP A 127 3.47 25.61 1.61
C ASP A 127 2.68 26.06 0.39
N GLU A 128 2.62 27.39 0.24
CA GLU A 128 2.26 28.10 -0.97
C GLU A 128 3.37 27.86 -2.01
N ASP A 129 3.30 26.75 -2.74
CA ASP A 129 4.08 26.57 -3.96
C ASP A 129 3.45 27.44 -5.07
N ALA A 130 3.88 28.71 -5.07
CA ALA A 130 3.77 29.58 -6.22
C ALA A 130 4.70 29.03 -7.32
N ASP A 131 4.15 28.19 -8.19
CA ASP A 131 4.73 27.89 -9.50
C ASP A 131 4.75 29.18 -10.33
N GLU A 132 5.84 29.94 -10.21
CA GLU A 132 6.22 30.95 -11.18
C GLU A 132 6.66 30.23 -12.47
N ASP A 133 5.69 30.04 -13.37
CA ASP A 133 5.89 29.81 -14.79
C ASP A 133 6.70 30.98 -15.38
N ASP A 134 8.03 30.87 -15.45
CA ASP A 134 8.88 31.75 -16.25
C ASP A 134 9.82 30.96 -17.19
N ASP A 135 9.58 31.20 -18.48
CA ASP A 135 10.50 31.16 -19.62
C ASP A 135 10.87 29.81 -20.30
N ASP A 136 9.95 29.37 -21.16
CA ASP A 136 10.26 28.72 -22.45
C ASP A 136 11.10 29.68 -23.34
N ASP A 137 12.42 29.70 -23.17
CA ASP A 137 13.33 30.29 -24.15
C ASP A 137 13.73 29.24 -25.21
N GLU A 138 13.06 29.31 -26.35
CA GLU A 138 13.42 28.58 -27.56
C GLU A 138 14.86 28.91 -28.00
N ASP A 139 15.74 27.89 -27.97
CA ASP A 139 17.07 27.90 -28.59
C ASP A 139 16.94 28.00 -30.12
N ALA A 140 16.84 29.22 -30.62
CA ALA A 140 16.97 29.56 -32.02
C ALA A 140 17.77 30.86 -32.19
N GLY A 141 19.10 30.80 -32.01
CA GLY A 141 19.87 32.04 -32.11
C GLY A 141 21.38 31.90 -32.24
N CYS A 142 21.85 31.83 -33.49
CA CYS A 142 23.26 31.91 -33.82
C CYS A 142 23.97 33.17 -33.26
N GLY A 143 25.02 32.94 -32.48
CA GLY A 143 26.26 33.73 -32.58
C GLY A 143 26.50 34.79 -31.52
N ARG A 144 27.35 34.46 -30.54
CA ARG A 144 28.51 35.30 -30.18
C ARG A 144 29.48 34.49 -29.33
N ARG A 145 30.71 34.29 -29.82
CA ARG A 145 31.82 33.94 -28.91
C ARG A 145 32.08 35.17 -28.05
N THR A 146 31.65 35.13 -26.80
CA THR A 146 32.17 35.99 -25.73
C THR A 146 33.35 35.27 -25.09
N PRO A 147 34.61 35.72 -25.29
CA PRO A 147 35.74 35.18 -24.57
C PRO A 147 35.92 36.03 -23.30
N SER A 148 35.14 35.77 -22.26
CA SER A 148 35.41 36.28 -20.90
C SER A 148 34.48 35.64 -19.87
N SER A 149 34.78 34.41 -19.50
CA SER A 149 34.92 34.10 -18.08
C SER A 149 36.34 33.58 -17.95
N VAL A 150 37.25 34.50 -17.61
CA VAL A 150 38.56 34.11 -17.10
C VAL A 150 38.22 33.35 -15.83
N THR A 151 38.29 32.03 -15.96
CA THR A 151 38.20 31.05 -14.89
C THR A 151 39.03 31.57 -13.74
N SER A 152 38.35 32.14 -12.75
CA SER A 152 38.90 32.31 -11.42
C SER A 152 39.48 30.94 -11.05
N PRO A 153 40.78 30.81 -10.74
CA PRO A 153 41.36 29.49 -10.50
C PRO A 153 40.56 28.82 -9.38
N GLU A 154 39.82 27.77 -9.74
CA GLU A 154 39.06 26.94 -8.81
C GLU A 154 40.06 26.36 -7.82
N LEU A 155 39.74 26.48 -6.53
CA LEU A 155 40.54 25.84 -5.50
C LEU A 155 40.49 24.31 -5.72
N PRO A 156 41.60 23.60 -5.50
CA PRO A 156 41.58 22.15 -5.60
C PRO A 156 40.61 21.58 -4.56
N ALA A 157 39.66 20.73 -5.00
CA ALA A 157 38.77 20.01 -4.09
C ALA A 157 39.60 19.29 -3.01
N GLU A 158 39.14 19.31 -1.77
CA GLU A 158 39.92 18.82 -0.62
C GLU A 158 39.33 17.56 0.03
N ILE A 159 40.21 16.74 0.61
CA ILE A 159 39.87 15.65 1.52
C ILE A 159 40.75 15.74 2.76
N GLU A 160 40.17 15.46 3.92
CA GLU A 160 40.90 15.39 5.18
C GLU A 160 41.62 14.05 5.31
N GLU A 161 42.92 14.10 5.60
CA GLU A 161 43.71 12.93 5.97
C GLU A 161 44.08 13.01 7.45
N ALA A 162 43.88 11.91 8.19
CA ALA A 162 44.15 11.86 9.62
C ALA A 162 45.61 12.20 9.97
N ASP A 163 46.55 11.76 9.13
CA ASP A 163 47.98 11.96 9.34
C ASP A 163 48.52 13.26 8.70
N TRP A 164 47.69 13.96 7.92
CA TRP A 164 48.08 15.16 7.17
C TRP A 164 46.97 16.22 7.15
N GLY A 165 46.75 16.84 8.30
CA GLY A 165 45.74 17.90 8.48
C GLY A 165 46.15 19.00 9.45
N GLY A 166 45.22 19.92 9.71
CA GLY A 166 45.40 21.01 10.68
C GLY A 166 46.25 22.18 10.18
N VAL A 167 46.28 23.24 11.00
CA VAL A 167 47.08 24.46 10.74
C VAL A 167 48.55 24.14 10.99
N ASP A 168 49.40 24.46 10.01
CA ASP A 168 50.84 24.32 10.17
C ASP A 168 51.38 25.56 10.91
N ILE A 169 51.72 25.38 12.19
CA ILE A 169 52.24 26.45 13.04
C ILE A 169 53.74 26.71 12.84
N ASP A 170 54.45 25.71 12.31
CA ASP A 170 55.92 25.72 12.18
C ASP A 170 56.36 26.35 10.85
N THR A 171 55.46 26.37 9.86
CA THR A 171 55.74 26.99 8.57
C THR A 171 55.77 28.52 8.66
N VAL A 172 56.74 29.12 7.98
CA VAL A 172 56.85 30.58 7.81
C VAL A 172 55.88 31.12 6.76
N LEU A 173 55.19 30.24 6.03
CA LEU A 173 54.22 30.63 5.01
C LEU A 173 52.99 31.27 5.66
N ARG A 174 52.42 32.26 4.96
CA ARG A 174 51.13 32.86 5.31
C ARG A 174 50.25 32.90 4.07
N CYS A 175 48.95 32.67 4.26
CA CYS A 175 47.98 32.86 3.18
C CYS A 175 47.79 34.36 2.88
N PHE A 176 46.98 34.70 1.88
CA PHE A 176 46.73 36.11 1.53
C PHE A 176 45.97 36.88 2.62
N CYS A 177 45.28 36.19 3.54
CA CYS A 177 44.67 36.79 4.73
C CYS A 177 45.69 37.04 5.86
N GLY A 178 46.96 36.64 5.70
CA GLY A 178 47.99 36.73 6.74
C GLY A 178 47.92 35.63 7.81
N LEU A 179 47.06 34.62 7.64
CA LEU A 179 46.93 33.50 8.56
C LEU A 179 47.93 32.37 8.24
N GLN A 180 48.23 31.53 9.22
CA GLN A 180 49.00 30.30 8.99
C GLN A 180 48.21 29.31 8.13
N PRO A 181 48.82 28.70 7.11
CA PRO A 181 48.08 27.83 6.20
C PRO A 181 47.71 26.49 6.85
N ARG A 182 46.64 25.89 6.35
CA ARG A 182 46.20 24.54 6.71
C ARG A 182 46.78 23.52 5.74
N ARG A 183 47.19 22.36 6.25
CA ARG A 183 47.61 21.19 5.46
C ARG A 183 46.37 20.52 4.89
N LYS A 184 46.35 20.32 3.57
CA LYS A 184 45.21 19.78 2.83
C LYS A 184 45.69 18.81 1.75
N VAL A 185 44.78 17.94 1.31
CA VAL A 185 45.04 16.96 0.24
C VAL A 185 44.03 17.16 -0.88
N CYS A 186 44.51 17.20 -2.11
CA CYS A 186 43.66 17.38 -3.28
C CYS A 186 42.88 16.09 -3.60
N TYR A 187 41.56 16.20 -3.72
CA TYR A 187 40.62 15.13 -4.03
C TYR A 187 39.88 15.35 -5.36
N ALA A 188 40.58 15.86 -6.36
CA ALA A 188 40.03 15.91 -7.72
C ALA A 188 41.10 16.06 -8.81
N GLY A 189 40.71 15.74 -10.04
CA GLY A 189 41.43 16.12 -11.25
C GLY A 189 42.82 15.48 -11.38
N LYS A 190 43.76 16.23 -11.95
CA LYS A 190 45.12 15.73 -12.26
C LYS A 190 46.05 15.66 -11.05
N ASP A 191 45.72 16.39 -9.98
CA ASP A 191 46.54 16.56 -8.78
C ASP A 191 46.01 15.74 -7.60
N THR A 192 45.15 14.76 -7.87
CA THR A 192 44.56 13.88 -6.84
C THR A 192 45.63 13.23 -5.97
N GLY A 193 45.40 13.25 -4.65
CA GLY A 193 46.30 12.72 -3.63
C GLY A 193 47.52 13.59 -3.35
N ARG A 194 47.71 14.75 -4.00
CA ARG A 194 48.83 15.65 -3.70
C ARG A 194 48.51 16.54 -2.51
N ARG A 195 49.52 16.73 -1.67
CA ARG A 195 49.45 17.59 -0.49
C ARG A 195 49.74 19.05 -0.84
N PHE A 196 48.98 19.95 -0.27
CA PHE A 196 49.16 21.40 -0.41
C PHE A 196 48.87 22.15 0.89
N TYR A 197 49.43 23.34 0.99
CA TYR A 197 49.05 24.36 1.96
C TYR A 197 47.95 25.22 1.36
N GLY A 198 46.82 25.29 2.04
CA GLY A 198 45.67 26.11 1.70
C GLY A 198 45.38 27.19 2.75
N CYS A 199 44.46 28.09 2.45
CA CYS A 199 43.89 28.99 3.47
C CYS A 199 43.23 28.15 4.59
N PRO A 200 43.39 28.52 5.87
CA PRO A 200 42.77 27.80 6.97
C PRO A 200 41.26 28.03 7.11
N LEU A 201 40.74 29.13 6.53
CA LEU A 201 39.31 29.45 6.51
C LEU A 201 38.55 28.43 5.65
N GLU A 202 37.30 28.16 6.02
CA GLU A 202 36.38 27.27 5.30
C GLU A 202 35.79 27.99 4.08
N GLU A 203 35.21 27.23 3.13
CA GLU A 203 34.65 27.80 1.90
C GLU A 203 33.56 28.86 2.18
N ASP A 204 32.83 28.71 3.28
CA ASP A 204 31.78 29.62 3.73
C ASP A 204 32.32 30.96 4.31
N GLU A 205 33.62 31.05 4.63
CA GLU A 205 34.24 32.17 5.36
C GLU A 205 35.20 33.04 4.50
N GLU A 206 34.84 33.36 3.26
CA GLU A 206 35.66 34.17 2.34
C GLU A 206 37.11 33.65 2.20
N GLN A 207 37.25 32.36 1.96
CA GLN A 207 38.54 31.71 1.79
C GLN A 207 39.39 32.34 0.67
N CYS A 208 40.61 32.78 0.99
CA CYS A 208 41.51 33.25 -0.06
C CYS A 208 42.06 32.09 -0.92
N LYS A 209 42.37 32.39 -2.18
CA LYS A 209 42.85 31.40 -3.18
C LYS A 209 44.33 31.01 -3.02
N PHE A 210 44.84 31.01 -1.80
CA PHE A 210 46.23 30.63 -1.51
C PHE A 210 46.39 29.11 -1.64
N VAL A 211 47.25 28.69 -2.57
CA VAL A 211 47.61 27.28 -2.76
C VAL A 211 49.11 27.16 -2.94
N ARG A 212 49.75 26.34 -2.11
CA ARG A 212 51.18 25.99 -2.25
C ARG A 212 51.36 24.48 -2.15
N TRP A 213 51.71 23.85 -3.26
CA TRP A 213 51.97 22.41 -3.32
C TRP A 213 53.21 22.01 -2.49
N VAL A 214 53.08 20.92 -1.74
CA VAL A 214 54.15 20.30 -0.94
C VAL A 214 54.84 19.22 -1.79
N ASP A 215 54.04 18.37 -2.43
CA ASP A 215 54.56 17.29 -3.26
C ASP A 215 54.91 17.79 -4.67
N GLU A 216 55.84 17.10 -5.32
CA GLU A 216 56.12 17.30 -6.74
C GLU A 216 54.89 16.99 -7.59
N SER A 217 54.84 17.54 -8.81
CA SER A 217 53.75 17.21 -9.74
C SER A 217 53.85 15.76 -10.18
N TRP A 218 52.69 15.12 -10.28
CA TRP A 218 52.64 13.77 -10.85
C TRP A 218 53.20 13.76 -12.27
N PRO A 219 53.87 12.68 -12.71
CA PRO A 219 54.23 12.51 -14.12
C PRO A 219 52.99 12.62 -15.01
N GLU A 220 53.16 13.14 -16.24
CA GLU A 220 52.05 13.42 -17.17
C GLU A 220 51.15 12.18 -17.41
N ARG A 221 51.76 10.98 -17.43
CA ARG A 221 51.02 9.72 -17.54
C ARG A 221 50.02 9.53 -16.39
N ALA A 222 50.44 9.77 -15.15
CA ALA A 222 49.59 9.62 -13.97
C ALA A 222 48.48 10.70 -13.93
N GLN A 223 48.82 11.95 -14.27
CA GLN A 223 47.83 13.02 -14.40
C GLN A 223 46.70 12.67 -15.37
N LYS A 224 47.04 12.12 -16.54
CA LYS A 224 46.05 11.65 -17.53
C LYS A 224 45.19 10.51 -16.98
N SER A 225 45.79 9.57 -16.24
CA SER A 225 45.06 8.49 -15.58
C SER A 225 44.08 9.01 -14.54
N PHE A 226 44.46 9.98 -13.68
CA PHE A 226 43.56 10.55 -12.70
C PHE A 226 42.38 11.30 -13.34
N VAL A 227 42.64 12.10 -14.37
CA VAL A 227 41.57 12.80 -15.11
C VAL A 227 40.58 11.80 -15.72
N ASN A 228 41.07 10.73 -16.35
CA ASN A 228 40.21 9.68 -16.89
C ASN A 228 39.43 8.95 -15.80
N LEU A 229 40.08 8.63 -14.67
CA LEU A 229 39.42 8.01 -13.52
C LEU A 229 38.25 8.87 -13.02
N TRP A 230 38.49 10.18 -12.81
CA TRP A 230 37.44 11.10 -12.36
C TRP A 230 36.31 11.27 -13.39
N LYS A 231 36.63 11.27 -14.68
CA LYS A 231 35.62 11.27 -15.74
C LYS A 231 34.74 10.03 -15.64
N THR A 232 35.34 8.85 -15.52
CA THR A 232 34.63 7.58 -15.35
C THR A 232 33.83 7.55 -14.05
N ALA A 233 34.38 8.01 -12.93
CA ALA A 233 33.68 8.07 -11.65
C ALA A 233 32.46 9.00 -11.70
N ARG A 234 32.55 10.14 -12.40
CA ARG A 234 31.40 11.03 -12.64
C ARG A 234 30.31 10.35 -13.46
N LEU A 235 30.70 9.61 -14.51
CA LEU A 235 29.75 8.85 -15.31
C LEU A 235 29.03 7.78 -14.47
N PHE A 236 29.77 7.03 -13.66
CA PHE A 236 29.16 6.02 -12.77
C PHE A 236 28.21 6.62 -11.74
N ARG A 237 28.54 7.79 -11.15
CA ARG A 237 27.61 8.48 -10.24
C ARG A 237 26.33 8.88 -10.96
N LYS A 238 26.45 9.50 -12.13
CA LYS A 238 25.28 9.90 -12.94
C LYS A 238 24.43 8.70 -13.37
N ASP A 239 25.07 7.60 -13.78
CA ASP A 239 24.38 6.37 -14.13
C ASP A 239 23.66 5.77 -12.92
N GLY A 240 24.30 5.79 -11.74
CA GLY A 240 23.69 5.34 -10.48
C GLY A 240 22.49 6.20 -10.05
N GLU A 241 22.59 7.52 -10.19
CA GLU A 241 21.48 8.46 -9.96
C GLU A 241 20.32 8.18 -10.91
N ARG A 242 20.60 7.99 -12.20
CA ARG A 242 19.57 7.60 -13.19
C ARG A 242 18.91 6.28 -12.82
N THR A 243 19.68 5.25 -12.51
CA THR A 243 19.14 3.94 -12.12
C THR A 243 18.34 4.01 -10.83
N ARG A 244 18.75 4.84 -9.86
CA ARG A 244 17.97 5.10 -8.64
C ARG A 244 16.65 5.80 -8.95
N ALA A 245 16.66 6.79 -9.83
CA ALA A 245 15.44 7.47 -10.28
C ALA A 245 14.49 6.49 -11.01
N GLU A 246 15.02 5.65 -11.90
CA GLU A 246 14.25 4.59 -12.58
C GLU A 246 13.64 3.60 -11.58
N LEU A 247 14.38 3.19 -10.55
CA LEU A 247 13.88 2.31 -9.49
C LEU A 247 12.77 2.97 -8.66
N ASN A 248 12.91 4.26 -8.34
CA ASN A 248 11.90 5.02 -7.62
C ASN A 248 10.60 5.10 -8.42
N VAL A 249 10.68 5.40 -9.73
CA VAL A 249 9.51 5.42 -10.62
C VAL A 249 8.84 4.04 -10.69
N ALA A 250 9.63 2.97 -10.88
CA ALA A 250 9.08 1.61 -10.90
C ALA A 250 8.41 1.23 -9.57
N THR A 251 8.95 1.71 -8.45
CA THR A 251 8.38 1.49 -7.12
C THR A 251 7.04 2.22 -6.96
N ALA A 252 6.96 3.48 -7.41
CA ALA A 252 5.73 4.26 -7.38
C ALA A 252 4.61 3.59 -8.20
N LEU A 253 4.91 3.19 -9.44
CA LEU A 253 3.95 2.48 -10.30
C LEU A 253 3.46 1.16 -9.70
N ARG A 254 4.35 0.42 -9.01
CA ARG A 254 3.96 -0.81 -8.32
C ARG A 254 3.01 -0.52 -7.15
N ASN A 255 3.28 0.53 -6.38
CA ASN A 255 2.45 0.89 -5.24
C ASN A 255 1.05 1.33 -5.70
N GLU A 256 0.95 2.17 -6.74
CA GLU A 256 -0.33 2.56 -7.36
C GLU A 256 -1.14 1.34 -7.83
N ALA A 257 -0.47 0.37 -8.48
CA ALA A 257 -1.13 -0.86 -8.92
C ALA A 257 -1.59 -1.76 -7.75
N LEU A 258 -0.94 -1.69 -6.59
CA LEU A 258 -1.38 -2.40 -5.38
C LEU A 258 -2.60 -1.73 -4.77
N GLU A 259 -2.62 -0.40 -4.69
CA GLU A 259 -3.77 0.36 -4.21
C GLU A 259 -5.03 0.12 -5.07
N GLU A 260 -4.89 0.11 -6.40
CA GLU A 260 -6.00 -0.23 -7.31
C GLU A 260 -6.49 -1.66 -7.06
N LYS A 261 -5.57 -2.61 -6.91
CA LYS A 261 -5.91 -4.01 -6.63
C LYS A 261 -6.65 -4.15 -5.29
N GLU A 262 -6.21 -3.46 -4.25
CA GLU A 262 -6.85 -3.47 -2.94
C GLU A 262 -8.26 -2.87 -3.02
N SER A 263 -8.43 -1.74 -3.71
CA SER A 263 -9.74 -1.14 -3.97
C SER A 263 -10.71 -2.12 -4.66
N LEU A 264 -10.27 -2.76 -5.74
CA LEU A 264 -11.08 -3.76 -6.46
C LEU A 264 -11.44 -4.96 -5.58
N THR A 265 -10.52 -5.41 -4.72
CA THR A 265 -10.80 -6.51 -3.80
C THR A 265 -11.85 -6.13 -2.77
N TRP A 266 -11.81 -4.90 -2.26
CA TRP A 266 -12.81 -4.37 -1.34
C TRP A 266 -14.19 -4.26 -2.00
N GLU A 267 -14.27 -3.70 -3.21
CA GLU A 267 -15.51 -3.62 -3.98
C GLU A 267 -16.11 -5.01 -4.25
N THR A 268 -15.27 -5.97 -4.66
CA THR A 268 -15.70 -7.35 -4.90
C THR A 268 -16.22 -7.99 -3.61
N GLN A 269 -15.53 -7.80 -2.48
CA GLN A 269 -15.99 -8.31 -1.19
C GLN A 269 -17.33 -7.68 -0.77
N LEU A 270 -17.51 -6.38 -0.99
CA LEU A 270 -18.75 -5.68 -0.70
C LEU A 270 -19.91 -6.23 -1.55
N GLU A 271 -19.68 -6.49 -2.83
CA GLU A 271 -20.68 -7.10 -3.72
C GLU A 271 -21.03 -8.53 -3.29
N ILE A 272 -20.03 -9.33 -2.92
CA ILE A 272 -20.23 -10.67 -2.35
C ILE A 272 -21.05 -10.59 -1.05
N ALA A 273 -20.76 -9.64 -0.16
CA ALA A 273 -21.52 -9.46 1.08
C ALA A 273 -22.99 -9.08 0.81
N ARG A 274 -23.22 -8.18 -0.16
CA ARG A 274 -24.56 -7.77 -0.58
C ARG A 274 -25.36 -8.93 -1.16
N THR A 275 -24.75 -9.71 -2.06
CA THR A 275 -25.40 -10.87 -2.68
C THR A 275 -25.69 -11.97 -1.66
N LYS A 276 -24.77 -12.26 -0.74
CA LYS A 276 -25.00 -13.16 0.40
C LYS A 276 -26.18 -12.72 1.25
N THR A 277 -26.28 -11.42 1.55
CA THR A 277 -27.39 -10.85 2.35
C THR A 277 -28.73 -11.01 1.65
N LEU A 278 -28.78 -10.74 0.33
CA LEU A 278 -29.98 -10.94 -0.48
C LEU A 278 -30.38 -12.41 -0.54
N ALA A 279 -29.44 -13.31 -0.77
CA ALA A 279 -29.69 -14.75 -0.77
C ALA A 279 -30.26 -15.22 0.57
N ALA A 280 -29.67 -14.79 1.69
CA ALA A 280 -30.18 -15.09 3.03
C ALA A 280 -31.61 -14.57 3.24
N CYS A 281 -31.94 -13.38 2.73
CA CYS A 281 -33.30 -12.84 2.77
C CYS A 281 -34.28 -13.73 2.00
N VAL A 282 -33.94 -14.11 0.77
CA VAL A 282 -34.77 -15.01 -0.06
C VAL A 282 -34.96 -16.37 0.62
N CYS A 283 -33.89 -16.95 1.18
CA CYS A 283 -33.96 -18.19 1.94
C CYS A 283 -34.91 -18.07 3.13
N ARG A 284 -34.83 -16.98 3.91
CA ARG A 284 -35.76 -16.73 5.04
C ARG A 284 -37.21 -16.60 4.57
N MET A 285 -37.47 -15.90 3.46
CA MET A 285 -38.83 -15.80 2.90
C MET A 285 -39.37 -17.17 2.49
N TYR A 286 -38.55 -18.00 1.82
CA TYR A 286 -38.95 -19.33 1.39
C TYR A 286 -39.19 -20.28 2.56
N GLN A 287 -38.27 -20.32 3.53
CA GLN A 287 -38.44 -21.08 4.77
C GLN A 287 -39.70 -20.64 5.53
N GLY A 288 -39.99 -19.35 5.59
CA GLY A 288 -41.22 -18.81 6.17
C GLY A 288 -42.47 -19.29 5.45
N LYS A 289 -42.48 -19.28 4.11
CA LYS A 289 -43.59 -19.82 3.30
C LYS A 289 -43.82 -21.30 3.56
N MET A 290 -42.75 -22.10 3.55
CA MET A 290 -42.82 -23.54 3.82
C MET A 290 -43.37 -23.83 5.22
N ARG A 291 -42.94 -23.08 6.24
CA ARG A 291 -43.48 -23.22 7.61
C ARG A 291 -44.97 -22.89 7.68
N ARG A 292 -45.45 -21.86 6.97
CA ARG A 292 -46.89 -21.51 6.92
C ARG A 292 -47.71 -22.62 6.25
N GLU A 293 -47.26 -23.10 5.08
CA GLU A 293 -47.94 -24.19 4.38
C GLU A 293 -47.96 -25.48 5.20
N ALA A 294 -46.87 -25.81 5.90
CA ALA A 294 -46.82 -26.95 6.81
C ALA A 294 -47.80 -26.78 7.99
N SER A 295 -47.89 -25.58 8.58
CA SER A 295 -48.83 -25.29 9.67
C SER A 295 -50.29 -25.40 9.21
N GLU A 296 -50.61 -24.90 8.01
CA GLU A 296 -51.95 -25.02 7.43
C GLU A 296 -52.32 -26.48 7.15
N ARG A 297 -51.39 -27.26 6.57
CA ARG A 297 -51.58 -28.71 6.37
C ARG A 297 -51.82 -29.44 7.70
N ALA A 298 -51.08 -29.08 8.75
CA ALA A 298 -51.27 -29.66 10.08
C ALA A 298 -52.63 -29.29 10.70
N LYS A 299 -53.09 -28.04 10.55
CA LYS A 299 -54.42 -27.62 11.00
C LYS A 299 -55.54 -28.38 10.28
N VAL A 300 -55.46 -28.49 8.95
CA VAL A 300 -56.42 -29.25 8.15
C VAL A 300 -56.42 -30.74 8.53
N ALA A 301 -55.25 -31.32 8.82
CA ALA A 301 -55.15 -32.70 9.29
C ALA A 301 -55.84 -32.90 10.64
N LEU A 302 -55.61 -32.00 11.60
CA LEU A 302 -56.23 -32.03 12.93
C LEU A 302 -57.75 -31.85 12.87
N GLU A 303 -58.25 -30.95 12.01
CA GLU A 303 -59.69 -30.80 11.77
C GLU A 303 -60.31 -32.07 11.16
N LYS A 304 -59.64 -32.71 10.21
CA LYS A 304 -60.09 -34.00 9.64
C LYS A 304 -60.16 -35.09 10.72
N GLU A 305 -59.18 -35.17 11.61
CA GLU A 305 -59.17 -36.12 12.72
C GLU A 305 -60.33 -35.85 13.70
N LYS A 306 -60.57 -34.59 14.06
CA LYS A 306 -61.73 -34.21 14.89
C LYS A 306 -63.05 -34.65 14.26
N VAL A 307 -63.25 -34.38 12.97
CA VAL A 307 -64.45 -34.79 12.23
C VAL A 307 -64.57 -36.32 12.18
N ALA A 308 -63.47 -37.05 12.03
CA ALA A 308 -63.48 -38.51 12.07
C ALA A 308 -63.91 -39.04 13.44
N LEU A 309 -63.35 -38.50 14.54
CA LEU A 309 -63.73 -38.86 15.91
C LEU A 309 -65.20 -38.54 16.21
N GLU A 310 -65.72 -37.40 15.72
CA GLU A 310 -67.15 -37.07 15.85
C GLU A 310 -68.06 -38.04 15.10
N LYS A 311 -67.66 -38.46 13.89
CA LYS A 311 -68.38 -39.50 13.13
C LYS A 311 -68.37 -40.84 13.87
N GLU A 312 -67.23 -41.26 14.41
CA GLU A 312 -67.14 -42.49 15.22
C GLU A 312 -68.03 -42.43 16.46
N LYS A 313 -68.03 -41.30 17.18
CA LYS A 313 -68.95 -41.08 18.31
C LYS A 313 -70.41 -41.19 17.88
N ALA A 314 -70.80 -40.53 16.79
CA ALA A 314 -72.17 -40.59 16.28
C ALA A 314 -72.60 -41.99 15.82
N VAL A 315 -71.67 -42.77 15.24
CA VAL A 315 -71.92 -44.19 14.91
C VAL A 315 -72.12 -45.00 16.19
N SER A 316 -71.25 -44.82 17.20
CA SER A 316 -71.35 -45.53 18.47
C SER A 316 -72.66 -45.22 19.23
N GLU A 317 -73.16 -43.99 19.15
CA GLU A 317 -74.45 -43.59 19.73
C GLU A 317 -75.62 -44.28 19.03
N LYS A 318 -75.58 -44.37 17.69
CA LYS A 318 -76.57 -45.12 16.91
C LYS A 318 -76.55 -46.60 17.27
N GLU A 319 -75.38 -47.22 17.39
CA GLU A 319 -75.25 -48.61 17.82
C GLU A 319 -75.85 -48.84 19.21
N ARG A 320 -75.56 -47.94 20.16
CA ARG A 320 -76.17 -47.98 21.51
C ARG A 320 -77.69 -47.85 21.44
N ALA A 321 -78.22 -46.93 20.63
CA ALA A 321 -79.66 -46.77 20.45
C ALA A 321 -80.33 -48.03 19.86
N TRP A 322 -79.70 -48.64 18.85
CA TRP A 322 -80.15 -49.90 18.27
C TRP A 322 -80.15 -51.04 19.29
N MET A 323 -79.11 -51.15 20.14
CA MET A 323 -79.07 -52.14 21.21
C MET A 323 -80.20 -51.95 22.24
N VAL A 324 -80.55 -50.71 22.56
CA VAL A 324 -81.70 -50.43 23.45
C VAL A 324 -83.02 -50.79 22.79
N ILE A 325 -83.21 -50.45 21.51
CA ILE A 325 -84.44 -50.78 20.77
C ILE A 325 -84.61 -52.31 20.67
N THR A 326 -83.57 -53.05 20.32
CA THR A 326 -83.63 -54.52 20.22
C THR A 326 -83.94 -55.16 21.58
N ALA A 327 -83.36 -54.65 22.67
CA ALA A 327 -83.69 -55.08 24.03
C ALA A 327 -85.16 -54.81 24.39
N LEU A 328 -85.69 -53.62 24.09
CA LEU A 328 -87.10 -53.28 24.34
C LEU A 328 -88.06 -54.17 23.55
N VAL A 329 -87.77 -54.42 22.27
CA VAL A 329 -88.57 -55.32 21.43
C VAL A 329 -88.55 -56.74 22.01
N ALA A 330 -87.41 -57.25 22.44
CA ALA A 330 -87.30 -58.55 23.09
C ALA A 330 -88.15 -58.63 24.36
N ILE A 331 -88.13 -57.59 25.20
CA ILE A 331 -88.98 -57.50 26.41
C ILE A 331 -90.47 -57.55 26.04
N VAL A 332 -90.91 -56.79 25.03
CA VAL A 332 -92.32 -56.78 24.58
C VAL A 332 -92.75 -58.16 24.06
N VAL A 333 -91.90 -58.85 23.31
CA VAL A 333 -92.17 -60.22 22.83
C VAL A 333 -92.31 -61.20 24.00
N VAL A 334 -91.42 -61.13 25.00
CA VAL A 334 -91.52 -61.97 26.20
C VAL A 334 -92.81 -61.69 26.97
N LEU A 335 -93.18 -60.42 27.17
CA LEU A 335 -94.44 -60.04 27.82
C LEU A 335 -95.66 -60.56 27.03
N ALA A 336 -95.65 -60.46 25.70
CA ALA A 336 -96.71 -61.00 24.86
C ALA A 336 -96.82 -62.53 24.97
N CYS A 337 -95.69 -63.25 24.97
CA CYS A 337 -95.67 -64.70 25.20
C CYS A 337 -96.24 -65.07 26.58
N ILE A 338 -95.91 -64.32 27.63
CA ILE A 338 -96.47 -64.53 28.97
C ILE A 338 -97.98 -64.29 28.97
N LEU A 339 -98.45 -63.20 28.36
CA LEU A 339 -99.89 -62.90 28.25
C LEU A 339 -100.65 -63.98 27.47
N LEU A 340 -100.11 -64.45 26.34
CA LEU A 340 -100.68 -65.56 25.57
C LEU A 340 -100.73 -66.85 26.40
N PHE A 341 -99.68 -67.15 27.16
CA PHE A 341 -99.65 -68.30 28.07
C PHE A 341 -100.67 -68.19 29.20
N LEU A 342 -100.95 -66.99 29.69
CA LEU A 342 -102.00 -66.73 30.69
C LEU A 342 -103.42 -66.84 30.10
N ILE A 343 -103.63 -66.51 28.83
CA ILE A 343 -104.95 -66.59 28.15
C ILE A 343 -105.27 -68.04 27.74
N LEU A 344 -104.27 -68.84 27.37
CA LEU A 344 -104.44 -70.23 26.93
C LEU A 344 -104.64 -71.25 28.07
N LYS A 345 -104.61 -70.81 29.33
CA LYS A 345 -104.64 -71.67 30.52
C LYS A 345 -105.95 -71.52 31.29
#